data_AF-A0A7S2IN51-F1
#
_entry.id   AF-A0A7S2IN51-F1
#
_cell.length_a   1.000
_cell.length_b   1.000
_cell.length_c   1.000
_cell.angle_alpha   90.00
_cell.angle_beta   90.00
_cell.angle_gamma   90.00
#
_symmetry.space_group_name_H-M   'P 1'
#
loop_
_entity.id
_entity.type
_entity.pdbx_description
1 polymer ?
#
loop_
_entity_poly.entity_id
_entity_poly.type
_entity_poly.pdbx_seq_one_letter_code
_entity_poly.pdbx_strand_id
1 'polypeptide(L)'
;CEAEHVVPEASAKACDVCRLEGTVDKKALADKIVAGRTPSPAEVLAYFNSELKERICFLDGGMGTRIQAEKLEEADYRGDRFKDFNQIDANGVPVSLKGNNDLLVFSKPEM
;
A
#
# COMPACT_ATOMS: atom_id res chain seq x y z
N CYS A 1 -22.01 -12.21 -0.92
CA CYS A 1 -21.02 -11.67 0.03
C CYS A 1 -21.70 -11.47 1.37
N GLU A 2 -21.55 -12.43 2.27
CA GLU A 2 -22.06 -12.37 3.64
C GLU A 2 -20.85 -12.28 4.57
N ALA A 3 -20.22 -11.12 4.63
CA ALA A 3 -19.28 -10.84 5.70
C ALA A 3 -20.09 -10.17 6.82
N GLU A 4 -20.09 -10.77 8.01
CA GLU A 4 -20.72 -10.17 9.19
C GLU A 4 -20.13 -8.79 9.44
N HIS A 5 -21.01 -7.80 9.59
CA HIS A 5 -20.62 -6.44 9.90
C HIS A 5 -20.14 -6.41 11.36
N VAL A 6 -18.82 -6.39 11.57
CA VAL A 6 -18.22 -6.30 12.89
C VAL A 6 -18.50 -4.91 13.46
N VAL A 7 -19.41 -4.83 14.44
CA VAL A 7 -19.68 -3.60 15.18
C VAL A 7 -18.68 -3.50 16.34
N PRO A 8 -17.88 -2.43 16.42
CA PRO A 8 -16.93 -2.26 17.51
C PRO A 8 -17.66 -2.16 18.87
N GLU A 9 -17.04 -2.70 19.93
CA GLU A 9 -17.59 -2.62 21.29
C GLU A 9 -17.77 -1.15 21.73
N ALA A 10 -18.77 -0.87 22.57
CA ALA A 10 -19.07 0.48 23.05
C ALA A 10 -17.91 1.16 23.82
N SER A 11 -16.94 0.37 24.30
CA SER A 11 -15.72 0.81 24.98
C SER A 11 -14.54 1.07 24.03
N ALA A 12 -14.67 0.71 22.74
CA ALA A 12 -13.64 0.89 21.73
C ALA A 12 -13.43 2.39 21.47
N LYS A 13 -12.52 3.00 22.22
CA LYS A 13 -12.06 4.36 21.95
C LYS A 13 -11.15 4.32 20.72
N ALA A 14 -11.67 4.78 19.58
CA ALA A 14 -10.80 5.20 18.50
C ALA A 14 -9.95 6.37 18.99
N CYS A 15 -8.63 6.25 18.88
CA CYS A 15 -7.74 7.37 19.13
C CYS A 15 -8.10 8.49 18.14
N ASP A 16 -8.18 9.74 18.61
CA ASP A 16 -8.36 10.89 17.73
C ASP A 16 -7.05 11.13 16.97
N VAL A 17 -6.95 10.49 15.80
CA VAL A 17 -5.77 10.50 14.95
C VAL A 17 -5.34 11.90 14.53
N CYS A 18 -6.28 12.84 14.44
CA CYS A 18 -6.03 14.23 14.07
C CYS A 18 -5.45 15.06 15.22
N ARG A 19 -5.53 14.57 16.46
CA ARG A 19 -5.07 15.25 17.68
C ARG A 19 -3.92 14.52 18.38
N LEU A 20 -3.37 13.48 17.76
CA LEU A 20 -2.10 12.89 18.20
C LEU A 20 -0.98 13.88 17.93
N GLU A 21 -0.60 14.60 18.98
CA GLU A 21 0.49 15.56 18.98
C GLU A 21 1.66 15.04 19.83
N GLY A 22 2.89 15.36 19.43
CA GLY A 22 4.09 14.99 20.18
C GLY A 22 5.36 15.37 19.44
N THR A 23 6.44 15.56 20.19
CA THR A 23 7.77 15.78 19.59
C THR A 23 8.22 14.48 18.93
N VAL A 24 8.51 14.54 17.63
CA VAL A 24 8.96 13.38 16.85
C VAL A 24 10.46 13.45 16.67
N ASP A 25 11.17 12.44 17.18
CA ASP A 25 12.57 12.24 16.83
C ASP A 25 12.65 11.66 15.41
N LYS A 26 12.78 12.57 14.44
CA LYS A 26 12.86 12.23 13.01
C LYS A 26 14.05 11.33 12.71
N LYS A 27 15.15 11.47 13.45
CA LYS A 27 16.36 10.69 13.23
C LYS A 27 16.15 9.26 13.69
N ALA A 28 15.65 9.06 14.91
CA ALA A 28 15.34 7.73 15.42
C ALA A 28 14.31 7.00 14.54
N LEU A 29 13.30 7.74 14.03
CA LEU A 29 12.30 7.19 13.11
C LEU A 29 12.93 6.75 11.77
N ALA A 30 13.81 7.58 11.19
CA ALA A 30 14.52 7.25 9.96
C ALA A 30 15.46 6.05 10.16
N ASP A 31 16.23 6.02 11.25
CA ASP A 31 17.13 4.91 11.59
C ASP A 31 16.38 3.58 11.74
N LYS A 32 15.17 3.62 12.31
CA LYS A 32 14.27 2.47 12.43
C LYS A 32 13.85 1.93 11.05
N ILE A 33 13.46 2.81 10.12
CA ILE A 33 13.05 2.44 8.76
C ILE A 33 14.24 1.86 7.99
N VAL A 34 15.42 2.49 8.07
CA VAL A 34 16.65 2.02 7.42
C VAL A 34 17.06 0.63 7.95
N ALA A 35 16.82 0.37 9.24
CA ALA A 35 17.03 -0.96 9.83
C ALA A 35 15.96 -2.00 9.44
N GLY A 36 15.06 -1.68 8.51
CA GLY A 36 13.99 -2.57 8.04
C GLY A 36 12.87 -2.79 9.07
N ARG A 37 12.74 -1.91 10.07
CA ARG A 37 11.70 -1.99 11.10
C ARG A 37 10.54 -1.06 10.75
N THR A 38 9.32 -1.52 11.01
CA THR A 38 8.12 -0.72 10.77
C THR A 38 7.84 0.20 11.96
N PRO A 39 7.68 1.52 11.74
CA PRO A 39 7.14 2.42 12.75
C PRO A 39 5.74 2.02 13.19
N SER A 40 5.41 2.26 14.46
CA SER A 40 4.06 2.08 14.96
C SER A 40 3.11 3.14 14.37
N PRO A 41 1.80 2.85 14.29
CA PRO A 41 0.81 3.82 13.81
C PRO A 41 0.88 5.17 14.55
N ALA A 42 1.15 5.17 15.86
CA ALA A 42 1.27 6.38 16.65
C ALA A 42 2.49 7.24 16.24
N GLU A 43 3.65 6.61 15.98
CA GLU A 43 4.85 7.30 15.49
C GLU A 43 4.61 7.95 14.11
N VAL A 44 3.92 7.23 13.21
CA VAL A 44 3.58 7.71 11.86
C VAL A 44 2.62 8.90 11.93
N LEU A 45 1.55 8.79 12.73
CA LEU A 45 0.56 9.85 12.89
C LEU A 45 1.18 11.13 13.50
N ALA A 46 1.99 10.98 14.55
CA ALA A 46 2.68 12.11 15.16
C ALA A 46 3.60 12.82 14.14
N TYR A 47 4.33 12.05 13.31
CA TYR A 47 5.17 12.60 12.23
C TYR A 47 4.34 13.41 11.23
N PHE A 48 3.30 12.82 10.64
CA PHE A 48 2.50 13.54 9.63
C PHE A 48 1.78 14.76 10.21
N ASN A 49 1.19 14.66 11.41
CA ASN A 49 0.54 15.79 12.05
C ASN A 49 1.50 16.95 12.34
N SER A 50 2.77 16.65 12.64
CA SER A 50 3.81 17.67 12.79
C SER A 50 4.20 18.32 11.46
N GLU A 51 4.40 17.53 10.40
CA GLU A 51 4.84 18.08 9.11
C GLU A 51 3.74 18.87 8.38
N LEU A 52 2.48 18.44 8.49
CA LEU A 52 1.34 19.09 7.84
C LEU A 52 1.08 20.51 8.38
N LYS A 53 1.55 20.84 9.59
CA LYS A 53 1.48 22.19 10.16
C LYS A 53 2.56 23.11 9.61
N GLU A 54 3.74 22.57 9.35
CA GLU A 54 4.92 23.34 8.94
C GLU A 54 5.00 23.53 7.42
N ARG A 55 4.43 22.59 6.63
CA ARG A 55 4.52 22.64 5.17
C ARG A 55 3.40 21.89 4.47
N ILE A 56 3.18 22.27 3.21
CA ILE A 56 2.32 21.53 2.29
C ILE A 56 3.04 20.25 1.87
N CYS A 57 2.39 19.10 2.09
CA CYS A 57 2.85 17.80 1.63
C CYS A 57 2.13 17.44 0.32
N PHE A 58 2.88 16.90 -0.65
CA PHE A 58 2.32 16.39 -1.89
C PHE A 58 2.23 14.87 -1.80
N LEU A 59 1.07 14.33 -2.15
CA LEU A 59 0.91 12.90 -2.41
C LEU A 59 1.18 12.65 -3.88
N ASP A 60 1.76 11.51 -4.19
CA ASP A 60 1.88 11.06 -5.56
C ASP A 60 0.50 10.87 -6.19
N GLY A 61 0.44 11.05 -7.51
CA GLY A 61 -0.80 10.94 -8.26
C GLY A 61 -1.29 9.49 -8.41
N GLY A 62 -2.39 9.31 -9.13
CA GLY A 62 -2.93 7.98 -9.41
C GLY A 62 -1.95 7.09 -10.15
N MET A 63 -1.41 6.07 -9.47
CA MET A 63 -0.50 5.07 -10.04
C MET A 63 -1.12 4.37 -11.27
N GLY A 64 -2.41 4.04 -11.21
CA GLY A 64 -3.11 3.31 -12.28
C GLY A 64 -3.10 4.02 -13.62
N THR A 65 -3.22 5.35 -13.66
CA THR A 65 -3.20 6.12 -14.92
C THR A 65 -1.81 6.08 -15.57
N ARG A 66 -0.74 6.13 -14.77
CA ARG A 66 0.63 5.93 -15.27
C ARG A 66 0.80 4.54 -15.85
N ILE A 67 0.36 3.50 -15.14
CA ILE A 67 0.48 2.10 -15.60
C ILE A 67 -0.31 1.86 -16.90
N GLN A 68 -1.51 2.42 -17.03
CA GLN A 68 -2.31 2.30 -18.25
C GLN A 68 -1.62 2.90 -19.49
N ALA A 69 -0.85 3.98 -19.32
CA ALA A 69 -0.11 4.61 -20.42
C ALA A 69 1.01 3.71 -20.99
N GLU A 70 1.52 2.78 -20.19
CA GLU A 70 2.62 1.87 -20.55
C GLU A 70 2.14 0.70 -21.43
N LYS A 71 0.82 0.55 -21.62
CA LYS A 71 0.19 -0.48 -22.49
C LYS A 71 0.74 -1.89 -22.24
N LEU A 72 0.91 -2.22 -20.96
CA LEU A 72 1.48 -3.49 -20.52
C LEU A 72 0.62 -4.68 -20.99
N GLU A 73 1.28 -5.77 -21.33
CA GLU A 73 0.65 -7.01 -21.78
C GLU A 73 0.75 -8.12 -20.73
N GLU A 74 0.00 -9.20 -20.93
CA GLU A 74 -0.05 -10.34 -19.99
C GLU A 74 1.35 -10.86 -19.61
N ALA A 75 2.30 -10.82 -20.54
CA ALA A 75 3.69 -11.21 -20.30
C ALA A 75 4.40 -10.30 -19.29
N ASP A 76 4.13 -8.99 -19.30
CA ASP A 76 4.72 -8.03 -18.34
C ASP A 76 4.24 -8.30 -16.91
N TYR A 77 2.97 -8.68 -16.74
CA TYR A 77 2.40 -9.02 -15.42
C TYR A 77 2.87 -10.39 -14.93
N ARG A 78 3.19 -11.31 -15.83
CA ARG A 78 3.71 -12.63 -15.48
C ARG A 78 5.17 -12.58 -15.07
N GLY A 79 5.99 -11.88 -15.86
CA GLY A 79 7.44 -11.92 -15.75
C GLY A 79 7.99 -13.35 -15.66
N ASP A 80 9.18 -13.51 -15.08
CA ASP A 80 9.76 -14.83 -14.84
C ASP A 80 9.08 -15.57 -13.68
N ARG A 81 8.58 -14.82 -12.69
CA ARG A 81 8.05 -15.38 -11.44
C ARG A 81 6.71 -16.10 -11.63
N PHE A 82 5.87 -15.65 -12.57
CA PHE A 82 4.52 -16.19 -12.78
C PHE A 82 4.29 -16.72 -14.19
N LYS A 83 5.34 -16.98 -14.96
CA LYS A 83 5.25 -17.55 -16.32
C LYS A 83 4.41 -18.85 -16.37
N ASP A 84 4.55 -19.70 -15.35
CA ASP A 84 3.91 -21.01 -15.27
C ASP A 84 2.53 -20.97 -14.57
N PHE A 85 2.03 -19.78 -14.25
CA PHE A 85 0.73 -19.63 -13.58
C PHE A 85 -0.42 -20.03 -14.53
N ASN A 86 -1.12 -21.11 -14.23
CA ASN A 86 -2.12 -21.70 -15.12
C ASN A 86 -3.43 -22.04 -14.39
N GLN A 87 -3.75 -21.31 -13.32
CA GLN A 87 -5.02 -21.52 -12.61
C GLN A 87 -6.22 -21.23 -13.52
N ILE A 88 -7.27 -22.00 -13.29
CA ILE A 88 -8.54 -21.93 -14.00
C ILE A 88 -9.59 -21.40 -13.03
N ASP A 89 -10.40 -20.46 -13.48
CA ASP A 89 -11.49 -19.91 -12.68
C ASP A 89 -12.67 -20.90 -12.53
N ALA A 90 -13.69 -20.52 -11.76
CA ALA A 90 -14.87 -21.35 -11.54
C ALA A 90 -15.68 -21.67 -12.83
N ASN A 91 -15.40 -20.97 -13.93
CA ASN A 91 -16.06 -21.13 -15.22
C ASN A 91 -15.22 -21.92 -16.23
N GLY A 92 -14.04 -22.42 -15.84
CA GLY A 92 -13.17 -23.17 -16.75
C GLY A 92 -12.25 -22.29 -17.60
N VAL A 93 -12.11 -21.00 -17.30
CA VAL A 93 -11.28 -20.06 -18.08
C VAL A 93 -9.91 -19.83 -17.40
N PRO A 94 -8.80 -19.81 -18.15
CA PRO A 94 -7.48 -19.45 -17.60
C PRO A 94 -7.48 -18.05 -16.98
N VAL A 95 -6.96 -17.94 -15.76
CA VAL A 95 -6.87 -16.68 -15.04
C VAL A 95 -5.78 -15.80 -15.67
N SER A 96 -6.18 -14.63 -16.16
CA SER A 96 -5.29 -13.58 -16.65
C SER A 96 -4.73 -12.78 -15.47
N LEU A 97 -3.43 -12.48 -15.52
CA LEU A 97 -2.74 -11.64 -14.54
C LEU A 97 -2.72 -10.17 -14.95
N LYS A 98 -3.02 -9.87 -16.21
CA LYS A 98 -3.08 -8.50 -16.74
C LYS A 98 -4.07 -7.64 -15.95
N GLY A 99 -3.60 -6.46 -15.54
CA GLY A 99 -4.38 -5.50 -14.76
C GLY A 99 -4.20 -5.62 -13.24
N ASN A 100 -3.55 -6.68 -12.75
CA ASN A 100 -3.15 -6.76 -11.34
C ASN A 100 -1.83 -6.02 -11.11
N ASN A 101 -1.93 -4.73 -10.82
CA ASN A 101 -0.78 -3.83 -10.71
C ASN A 101 0.17 -4.20 -9.55
N ASP A 102 -0.31 -4.87 -8.52
CA ASP A 102 0.53 -5.32 -7.40
C ASP A 102 1.59 -6.33 -7.85
N LEU A 103 1.33 -7.08 -8.94
CA LEU A 103 2.30 -8.05 -9.48
C LEU A 103 3.50 -7.37 -10.12
N LEU A 104 3.36 -6.13 -10.60
CA LEU A 104 4.42 -5.39 -11.27
C LEU A 104 5.59 -5.09 -10.33
N VAL A 105 5.35 -5.01 -9.02
CA VAL A 105 6.41 -4.91 -8.00
C VAL A 105 7.38 -6.10 -8.05
N PHE A 106 6.91 -7.26 -8.52
CA PHE A 106 7.73 -8.46 -8.65
C PHE A 106 8.16 -8.76 -10.09
N SER A 107 7.27 -8.51 -11.06
CA SER A 107 7.53 -8.88 -12.45
C SER A 107 8.31 -7.80 -13.22
N LYS A 108 8.24 -6.53 -12.78
CA LYS A 108 8.88 -5.39 -13.44
C LYS A 108 9.25 -4.26 -12.43
N PRO A 109 10.13 -4.53 -11.46
CA PRO A 109 10.45 -3.60 -10.37
C PRO A 109 11.18 -2.32 -10.81
N GLU A 110 11.74 -2.29 -12.01
CA GLU A 110 12.48 -1.15 -12.56
C GLU A 110 11.61 -0.02 -13.14
N MET A 111 10.29 -0.23 -13.23
CA MET A 111 9.32 0.80 -13.63
C MET A 111 9.01 1.80 -12.51
#